data_AF-A0A3S0PNK7-F1
#
_entry.id   AF-A0A3S0PNK7-F1
#
_cell.length_a   1.000
_cell.length_b   1.000
_cell.length_c   1.000
_cell.angle_alpha   90.00
_cell.angle_beta   90.00
_cell.angle_gamma   90.00
#
_symmetry.space_group_name_H-M   'P 1'
#
loop_
_entity.id
_entity.type
_entity.pdbx_description
1 polymer ?
#
loop_
_entity_poly.entity_id
_entity_poly.type
_entity_poly.pdbx_seq_one_letter_code
_entity_poly.pdbx_strand_id
1 'polypeptide(L)' 'MAYKMTDELSRQLINVDTHSPDNWRVLGPLMNFEPFYKAFNVKPGDKMYKEPKDRIKIW' A
#
# COMPACT_ATOMS: atom_id res chain seq x y z
N MET A 1 20.34 11.97 -1.04
CA MET A 1 19.73 13.04 -0.22
C MET A 1 18.24 12.80 -0.16
N ALA A 2 17.64 12.81 1.04
CA ALA A 2 16.19 12.77 1.16
C ALA A 2 15.65 14.20 0.97
N TYR A 3 14.82 14.42 -0.05
CA TYR A 3 14.04 15.65 -0.16
C TYR A 3 12.92 15.62 0.88
N LYS A 4 12.61 16.77 1.48
CA LYS A 4 11.40 16.91 2.28
C LYS A 4 10.20 16.75 1.34
N MET A 5 9.37 15.75 1.59
CA MET A 5 8.11 15.59 0.87
C MET A 5 7.15 16.72 1.26
N THR A 6 7.00 17.70 0.38
CA THR A 6 6.00 18.77 0.48
C THR A 6 4.73 18.37 -0.26
N ASP A 7 3.62 19.04 0.04
CA ASP A 7 2.36 18.84 -0.68
C ASP A 7 2.51 19.12 -2.18
N GLU A 8 3.29 20.14 -2.54
CA GLU A 8 3.57 20.50 -3.94
C GLU A 8 4.33 19.40 -4.67
N LEU A 9 5.43 18.90 -4.08
CA LEU A 9 6.20 17.81 -4.65
C LEU A 9 5.36 16.53 -4.76
N SER A 10 4.54 16.25 -3.75
CA SER A 10 3.66 15.07 -3.75
C SER A 10 2.64 15.13 -4.90
N ARG A 11 2.05 16.31 -5.16
CA ARG A 11 1.14 16.52 -6.30
C ARG A 11 1.85 16.39 -7.64
N GLN A 12 3.09 16.90 -7.73
CA GLN A 12 3.88 16.74 -8.95
C GLN A 12 4.18 15.26 -9.22
N LEU A 13 4.68 14.52 -8.23
CA LEU A 13 5.07 13.12 -8.37
C LEU A 13 3.88 12.22 -8.74
N ILE A 14 2.70 12.47 -8.20
CA ILE A 14 1.48 11.73 -8.59
C ILE A 14 1.20 11.83 -10.11
N ASN A 15 1.60 12.92 -10.76
CA ASN A 15 1.36 13.12 -12.19
C ASN A 15 2.51 12.64 -13.09
N VAL A 16 3.75 12.59 -12.59
CA VAL A 16 4.94 12.37 -13.43
C VAL A 16 5.73 11.11 -13.10
N ASP A 17 5.59 10.57 -11.89
CA ASP A 17 6.26 9.34 -11.49
C ASP A 17 5.36 8.14 -11.77
N THR A 18 5.90 7.13 -12.45
CA THR A 18 5.19 5.88 -12.72
C THR A 18 5.11 4.98 -11.48
N HIS A 19 5.93 5.25 -10.46
CA HIS A 19 5.84 4.57 -9.18
C HIS A 19 4.69 5.11 -8.34
N SER A 20 3.97 4.22 -7.68
CA SER A 20 3.01 4.63 -6.66
C SER A 20 3.69 5.40 -5.52
N PRO A 21 2.99 6.32 -4.84
CA PRO A 21 3.52 7.00 -3.67
C PRO A 21 3.98 6.03 -2.58
N ASP A 22 5.01 6.42 -1.82
CA ASP A 22 5.74 5.55 -0.88
C ASP A 22 4.84 4.77 0.09
N ASN A 23 3.82 5.42 0.65
CA ASN A 23 2.87 4.78 1.55
C ASN A 23 2.10 3.63 0.86
N TRP A 24 1.71 3.81 -0.41
CA TRP A 24 0.97 2.80 -1.17
C TRP A 24 1.88 1.67 -1.67
N ARG A 25 3.18 1.93 -1.87
CA ARG A 25 4.16 0.89 -2.18
C ARG A 25 4.29 -0.13 -1.05
N VAL A 26 4.15 0.31 0.19
CA VAL A 26 4.18 -0.58 1.37
C VAL A 26 2.81 -1.17 1.64
N LEU A 27 1.78 -0.33 1.79
CA LEU A 27 0.46 -0.76 2.25
C LEU A 27 -0.30 -1.57 1.20
N GLY A 28 -0.17 -1.22 -0.09
CA GLY A 28 -0.91 -1.85 -1.18
C GLY A 28 -0.64 -3.36 -1.29
N PRO A 29 0.62 -3.80 -1.45
CA PRO A 29 0.96 -5.21 -1.50
C PRO A 29 0.60 -5.97 -0.22
N LEU A 30 0.84 -5.36 0.96
CA LEU A 30 0.57 -6.01 2.25
C LEU A 30 -0.90 -6.38 2.43
N MET A 31 -1.84 -5.52 1.99
CA MET A 31 -3.28 -5.83 2.04
C MET A 31 -3.69 -6.99 1.13
N ASN A 32 -2.86 -7.40 0.18
CA ASN A 32 -3.13 -8.53 -0.71
C ASN A 32 -2.33 -9.79 -0.32
N PHE A 33 -1.41 -9.67 0.64
CA PHE A 33 -0.43 -10.71 0.95
C PHE A 33 -0.86 -11.56 2.14
N GLU A 34 -1.21 -12.83 1.92
CA GLU A 34 -1.71 -13.71 2.99
C GLU A 34 -0.77 -13.87 4.20
N PRO A 35 0.56 -13.95 4.05
CA PRO A 35 1.45 -14.04 5.20
C PRO A 35 1.38 -12.82 6.13
N PHE A 36 1.03 -11.63 5.63
CA PHE A 36 0.81 -10.45 6.48
C PHE A 36 -0.37 -10.66 7.43
N TYR A 37 -1.48 -11.24 6.95
CA TYR A 37 -2.62 -11.58 7.79
C TYR A 37 -2.26 -12.55 8.91
N LYS A 38 -1.42 -13.55 8.60
CA LYS A 38 -0.96 -14.57 9.57
C LYS A 38 0.01 -13.99 10.58
N ALA A 39 0.99 -13.20 10.13
CA ALA A 39 2.03 -12.65 10.97
C ALA A 39 1.50 -11.63 12.00
N PHE A 40 0.50 -10.84 11.62
CA PHE A 40 -0.04 -9.77 12.46
C PHE A 40 -1.46 -10.03 12.97
N ASN A 41 -2.01 -11.24 12.75
CA ASN A 41 -3.35 -11.64 13.19
C ASN A 41 -4.45 -10.66 12.76
N VAL A 42 -4.41 -10.22 11.50
CA VAL A 42 -5.35 -9.23 10.93
C VAL A 42 -6.73 -9.84 10.73
N LYS A 43 -7.78 -9.17 11.22
CA LYS A 43 -9.16 -9.65 11.30
C LYS A 43 -10.14 -8.72 10.57
N PRO A 44 -11.35 -9.20 10.21
CA PRO A 44 -12.43 -8.34 9.76
C PRO A 44 -12.65 -7.17 10.74
N GLY A 45 -12.72 -5.96 10.21
CA GLY A 45 -12.81 -4.72 10.99
C GLY A 45 -11.50 -3.95 11.13
N ASP A 46 -10.35 -4.62 10.92
CA ASP A 46 -9.06 -3.92 10.89
C ASP A 46 -8.90 -3.08 9.62
N LYS A 47 -8.24 -1.93 9.73
CA LYS A 47 -8.06 -0.99 8.61
C LYS A 47 -7.39 -1.59 7.38
N MET A 48 -6.52 -2.58 7.59
CA MET A 48 -5.75 -3.26 6.53
C MET A 48 -6.38 -4.60 6.11
N TYR A 49 -7.57 -4.91 6.61
CA TYR A 49 -8.28 -6.12 6.23
C TYR A 49 -8.98 -5.96 4.89
N LYS A 50 -8.78 -6.96 4.02
CA LYS A 50 -9.49 -7.12 2.76
C LYS A 50 -10.03 -8.55 2.69
N GLU A 51 -11.26 -8.72 2.22
CA GLU A 51 -11.85 -10.06 2.08
C GLU A 51 -11.01 -10.89 1.10
N PRO A 52 -10.85 -12.22 1.33
CA PRO A 52 -10.00 -13.06 0.48
C PRO A 52 -10.30 -12.96 -1.03
N LYS A 53 -11.58 -12.79 -1.41
CA LYS A 53 -12.01 -12.64 -2.81
C LYS A 53 -11.57 -11.32 -3.46
N ASP A 54 -11.33 -10.28 -2.67
CA ASP A 54 -10.96 -8.96 -3.16
C ASP A 54 -9.43 -8.77 -3.15
N ARG A 55 -8.67 -9.75 -2.63
CA ARG A 55 -7.20 -9.73 -2.61
C ARG A 55 -6.68 -10.06 -4.00
N ILE A 56 -5.85 -9.17 -4.52
CA ILE A 56 -5.26 -9.29 -5.86
C ILE A 56 -4.12 -10.31 -5.80
N LYS A 57 -4.20 -11.34 -6.64
CA LYS A 57 -3.11 -12.30 -6.93
C LYS A 57 -2.83 -12.25 -8.42
N ILE A 58 -1.56 -12.03 -8.79
CA ILE A 58 -1.14 -11.86 -10.19
C ILE A 58 -0.50 -13.14 -10.70
N TRP A 59 0.47 -13.67 -9.94
CA TRP A 59 1.22 -14.87 -10.26
C TRP A 59 0.62 -16.10 -9.57
#